data_AF-A0A3M1RNL1-F1
#
_entry.id   AF-A0A3M1RNL1-F1
#
_cell.length_a   1.000
_cell.length_b   1.000
_cell.length_c   1.000
_cell.angle_alpha   90.00
_cell.angle_beta   90.00
_cell.angle_gamma   90.00
#
_symmetry.space_group_name_H-M   'P 1'
#
loop_
_entity.id
_entity.type
_entity.pdbx_description
1 polymer ?
#
loop_
_entity_poly.entity_id
_entity_poly.type
_entity_poly.pdbx_seq_one_letter_code
_entity_poly.pdbx_strand_id
1 'polypeptide(L)'
;MIINVQGQDRRFISTPGASAAFSVEHIDRSRVLGAKVFYIGGYLMMPSLETEDLVELLNAARKAGVITVLDVVLIDRERLLDRLAAVLPSVDYFLPNDDEARIITGISDPLKQAERFREIGAENVVITMGGEGTIFVGPDVRLRCGVYPVDFVGGAGSGDAFDAGFIAGLLAGEDAAGCLRWGSAMGASCVRAIGTTDSVFTRAEAEAFMKAHSLLVESV
;
A
#
# COMPACT_ATOMS: atom_id res chain seq x y z
N MET A 1 -4.23 -15.25 12.79
CA MET A 1 -5.42 -15.94 12.27
C MET A 1 -6.37 -14.91 11.71
N ILE A 2 -6.86 -15.13 10.49
CA ILE A 2 -7.91 -14.32 9.87
C ILE A 2 -9.21 -15.11 9.99
N ILE A 3 -10.25 -14.49 10.53
CA ILE A 3 -11.58 -15.07 10.62
C ILE A 3 -12.46 -14.33 9.62
N ASN A 4 -12.88 -15.04 8.58
CA ASN A 4 -13.88 -14.57 7.63
C ASN A 4 -15.28 -15.02 8.08
N VAL A 5 -16.21 -14.08 8.18
CA VAL A 5 -17.62 -14.36 8.50
C VAL A 5 -18.45 -13.96 7.29
N GLN A 6 -19.27 -14.86 6.78
CA GLN A 6 -20.08 -14.59 5.58
C GLN A 6 -20.96 -13.36 5.80
N GLY A 7 -20.92 -12.43 4.85
CA GLY A 7 -21.69 -11.17 4.90
C GLY A 7 -21.15 -10.12 5.88
N GLN A 8 -19.96 -10.33 6.46
CA GLN A 8 -19.29 -9.37 7.32
C GLN A 8 -17.84 -9.16 6.86
N ASP A 9 -17.23 -8.10 7.38
CA ASP A 9 -15.80 -7.90 7.22
C ASP A 9 -14.98 -8.85 8.13
N ARG A 10 -13.72 -9.04 7.77
CA ARG A 10 -12.79 -9.97 8.43
C ARG A 10 -12.38 -9.48 9.83
N ARG A 11 -12.01 -10.44 10.67
CA ARG A 11 -11.37 -10.17 11.98
C ARG A 11 -9.97 -10.75 12.03
N PHE A 12 -9.07 -10.00 12.63
CA PHE A 12 -7.70 -10.44 12.86
C PHE A 12 -7.51 -10.81 14.32
N ILE A 13 -7.01 -12.02 14.57
CA ILE A 13 -6.43 -12.43 15.84
C ILE A 13 -4.95 -12.65 15.56
N SER A 14 -4.14 -11.63 15.84
CA SER A 14 -2.69 -11.63 15.59
C SER A 14 -1.93 -11.43 16.89
N THR A 15 -0.70 -11.95 16.90
CA THR A 15 0.32 -11.60 17.89
C THR A 15 1.53 -11.11 17.11
N PRO A 16 2.15 -9.97 17.46
CA PRO A 16 3.30 -9.45 16.71
C PRO A 16 4.45 -10.46 16.60
N GLY A 17 4.69 -11.28 17.63
CA GLY A 17 5.65 -12.39 17.59
C GLY A 17 7.03 -11.96 17.08
N ALA A 18 7.59 -12.73 16.15
CA ALA A 18 8.89 -12.43 15.53
C ALA A 18 8.92 -11.10 14.75
N SER A 19 7.77 -10.63 14.23
CA SER A 19 7.70 -9.33 13.53
C SER A 19 8.06 -8.17 14.44
N ALA A 20 7.82 -8.28 15.76
CA ALA A 20 8.25 -7.26 16.72
C ALA A 20 9.77 -7.18 16.89
N ALA A 21 10.50 -8.26 16.61
CA ALA A 21 11.96 -8.33 16.71
C ALA A 21 12.67 -8.10 15.35
N PHE A 22 11.91 -8.02 14.25
CA PHE A 22 12.47 -7.76 12.94
C PHE A 22 12.96 -6.30 12.86
N SER A 23 14.29 -6.14 12.88
CA SER A 23 15.00 -4.86 12.80
C SER A 23 15.71 -4.65 11.46
N VAL A 24 16.20 -3.43 11.24
CA VAL A 24 16.98 -3.03 10.06
C VAL A 24 18.23 -3.90 9.86
N GLU A 25 18.82 -4.45 10.92
CA GLU A 25 19.99 -5.34 10.85
C GLU A 25 19.72 -6.63 10.07
N HIS A 26 18.47 -7.06 9.98
CA HIS A 26 18.07 -8.23 9.21
C HIS A 26 17.90 -7.93 7.72
N ILE A 27 18.01 -6.66 7.31
CA ILE A 27 17.85 -6.22 5.93
C ILE A 27 19.22 -6.12 5.27
N ASP A 28 19.46 -6.95 4.26
CA ASP A 28 20.67 -6.88 3.45
C ASP A 28 20.68 -5.60 2.61
N ARG A 29 21.44 -4.61 3.08
CA ARG A 29 21.58 -3.30 2.43
C ARG A 29 22.02 -3.42 0.98
N SER A 30 22.89 -4.37 0.64
CA SER A 30 23.38 -4.52 -0.74
C SER A 30 22.27 -4.95 -1.69
N ARG A 31 21.35 -5.81 -1.22
CA ARG A 31 20.17 -6.22 -1.98
C ARG A 31 19.18 -5.09 -2.17
N VAL A 32 18.95 -4.28 -1.14
CA VAL A 32 18.07 -3.10 -1.24
C VAL A 32 18.60 -2.13 -2.28
N LEU A 33 19.90 -1.79 -2.23
CA LEU A 33 20.52 -0.85 -3.17
C LEU A 33 20.63 -1.39 -4.61
N GLY A 34 20.54 -2.72 -4.79
CA GLY A 34 20.49 -3.36 -6.10
C GLY A 34 19.08 -3.61 -6.64
N ALA A 35 18.03 -3.27 -5.88
CA ALA A 35 16.65 -3.47 -6.29
C ALA A 35 16.16 -2.34 -7.21
N LYS A 36 14.99 -2.54 -7.82
CA LYS A 36 14.26 -1.45 -8.51
C LYS A 36 13.24 -0.78 -7.61
N VAL A 37 12.61 -1.57 -6.74
CA VAL A 37 11.62 -1.13 -5.76
C VAL A 37 11.96 -1.81 -4.43
N PHE A 38 11.91 -1.05 -3.34
CA PHE A 38 11.99 -1.54 -1.97
C PHE A 38 10.68 -1.25 -1.25
N TYR A 39 9.96 -2.30 -0.87
CA TYR A 39 8.64 -2.23 -0.25
C TYR A 39 8.70 -2.67 1.22
N ILE A 40 8.15 -1.85 2.11
CA ILE A 40 7.97 -2.16 3.52
C ILE A 40 6.46 -2.31 3.79
N GLY A 41 5.98 -3.55 3.81
CA GLY A 41 4.59 -3.86 4.17
C GLY A 41 4.42 -3.99 5.67
N GLY A 42 3.59 -3.14 6.28
CA GLY A 42 3.22 -3.23 7.70
C GLY A 42 4.13 -2.49 8.68
N TYR A 43 4.71 -1.34 8.31
CA TYR A 43 5.69 -0.59 9.11
C TYR A 43 5.32 -0.42 10.60
N LEU A 44 4.11 0.08 10.92
CA LEU A 44 3.68 0.37 12.31
C LEU A 44 3.49 -0.87 13.21
N MET A 45 3.45 -2.06 12.61
CA MET A 45 3.42 -3.34 13.34
C MET A 45 4.83 -3.84 13.73
N MET A 46 5.89 -3.26 13.15
CA MET A 46 7.28 -3.66 13.33
C MET A 46 8.08 -2.56 14.06
N PRO A 47 7.94 -2.42 15.40
CA PRO A 47 8.55 -1.31 16.14
C PRO A 47 10.07 -1.23 16.03
N SER A 48 10.76 -2.35 15.81
CA SER A 48 12.22 -2.39 15.62
C SER A 48 12.69 -1.84 14.27
N LEU A 49 11.77 -1.51 13.35
CA LEU A 49 12.07 -0.76 12.13
C LEU A 49 11.92 0.75 12.30
N GLU A 50 11.31 1.23 13.38
CA GLU A 50 11.06 2.65 13.63
C GLU A 50 12.32 3.37 14.15
N THR A 51 13.40 3.36 13.35
CA THR A 51 14.74 3.84 13.73
C THR A 51 15.35 4.77 12.68
N GLU A 52 16.37 5.53 13.09
CA GLU A 52 17.17 6.37 12.17
C GLU A 52 17.89 5.53 11.11
N ASP A 53 18.33 4.30 11.44
CA ASP A 53 18.98 3.39 10.49
C ASP A 53 18.07 3.04 9.30
N LEU A 54 16.76 2.90 9.54
CA LEU A 54 15.82 2.66 8.45
C LEU A 54 15.72 3.90 7.55
N VAL A 55 15.62 5.09 8.15
CA VAL A 55 15.58 6.37 7.43
C VAL A 55 16.84 6.55 6.58
N GLU A 56 18.02 6.19 7.10
CA GLU A 56 19.27 6.22 6.35
C GLU A 56 19.28 5.20 5.19
N LEU A 57 18.73 4.00 5.39
CA LEU A 57 18.61 3.00 4.34
C LEU A 57 17.67 3.46 3.22
N LEU A 58 16.50 3.98 3.56
CA LEU A 58 15.52 4.52 2.61
C LEU A 58 16.11 5.67 1.79
N ASN A 59 16.77 6.62 2.44
CA ASN A 59 17.45 7.72 1.76
C ASN A 59 18.58 7.24 0.84
N ALA A 60 19.34 6.22 1.24
CA ALA A 60 20.37 5.63 0.39
C ALA A 60 19.75 4.90 -0.82
N ALA A 61 18.65 4.20 -0.63
CA ALA A 61 17.90 3.54 -1.70
C ALA A 61 17.40 4.55 -2.74
N ARG A 62 16.76 5.63 -2.29
CA ARG A 62 16.30 6.72 -3.16
C ARG A 62 17.44 7.37 -3.94
N LYS A 63 18.57 7.67 -3.28
CA LYS A 63 19.78 8.20 -3.95
C LYS A 63 20.35 7.24 -5.00
N ALA A 64 20.17 5.94 -4.82
CA ALA A 64 20.57 4.92 -5.80
C ALA A 64 19.54 4.70 -6.92
N GLY A 65 18.42 5.44 -6.91
CA GLY A 65 17.35 5.30 -7.90
C GLY A 65 16.37 4.15 -7.62
N VAL A 66 16.41 3.58 -6.41
CA VAL A 66 15.43 2.57 -5.96
C VAL A 66 14.18 3.29 -5.49
N ILE A 67 13.03 2.91 -6.04
CA ILE A 67 11.73 3.44 -5.59
C ILE A 67 11.37 2.81 -4.25
N THR A 68 11.00 3.64 -3.27
CA THR A 68 10.64 3.21 -1.93
C THR A 68 9.12 3.29 -1.73
N VAL A 69 8.52 2.20 -1.28
CA VAL A 69 7.08 2.06 -1.07
C VAL A 69 6.84 1.60 0.37
N LEU A 70 5.95 2.28 1.08
CA LEU A 70 5.63 1.98 2.47
C LEU A 70 4.12 1.77 2.63
N ASP A 71 3.77 0.70 3.33
CA ASP A 71 2.43 0.39 3.79
C ASP A 71 2.44 0.16 5.31
N VAL A 72 1.28 0.28 5.94
CA VAL A 72 1.10 0.21 7.39
C VAL A 72 0.13 -0.88 7.77
N VAL A 73 0.38 -1.46 8.95
CA VAL A 73 -0.60 -2.29 9.64
C VAL A 73 -0.72 -1.72 11.03
N LEU A 74 -1.95 -1.37 11.41
CA LEU A 74 -2.20 -0.78 12.72
C LEU A 74 -2.24 -1.85 13.81
N ILE A 75 -1.53 -1.55 14.88
CA ILE A 75 -1.68 -2.17 16.19
C ILE A 75 -1.91 -1.03 17.20
N ASP A 76 -2.53 -1.34 18.35
CA ASP A 76 -2.87 -0.34 19.35
C ASP A 76 -1.60 0.36 19.88
N ARG A 77 -1.39 1.60 19.43
CA ARG A 77 -0.18 2.41 19.65
C ARG A 77 -0.56 3.89 19.63
N GLU A 78 0.13 4.66 20.46
CA GLU A 78 -0.02 6.11 20.49
C GLU A 78 0.92 6.80 19.48
N ARG A 79 0.59 8.06 19.17
CA ARG A 79 1.43 8.99 18.39
C ARG A 79 1.76 8.48 16.98
N LEU A 80 0.80 7.84 16.32
CA LEU A 80 0.96 7.28 14.97
C LEU A 80 1.45 8.31 13.95
N LEU A 81 0.91 9.54 14.00
CA LEU A 81 1.28 10.61 13.08
C LEU A 81 2.75 11.04 13.26
N ASP A 82 3.23 11.16 14.50
CA ASP A 82 4.63 11.52 14.79
C ASP A 82 5.59 10.43 14.29
N ARG A 83 5.23 9.16 14.47
CA ARG A 83 6.00 8.00 14.01
C ARG A 83 6.12 7.98 12.49
N LEU A 84 5.04 8.33 11.79
CA LEU A 84 5.03 8.45 10.34
C LEU A 84 5.79 9.69 9.86
N ALA A 85 5.65 10.83 10.52
CA ALA A 85 6.40 12.04 10.19
C ALA A 85 7.93 11.84 10.24
N ALA A 86 8.42 10.89 11.04
CA ALA A 86 9.83 10.54 11.10
C ALA A 86 10.35 9.77 9.87
N VAL A 87 9.47 9.06 9.14
CA VAL A 87 9.88 8.17 8.04
C VAL A 87 9.37 8.61 6.66
N LEU A 88 8.17 9.19 6.59
CA LEU A 88 7.51 9.55 5.33
C LEU A 88 8.32 10.51 4.43
N PRO A 89 9.13 11.47 4.94
CA PRO A 89 10.03 12.26 4.09
C PRO A 89 11.04 11.43 3.29
N SER A 90 11.27 10.18 3.67
CA SER A 90 12.23 9.26 3.06
C SER A 90 11.57 8.18 2.20
N VAL A 91 10.27 8.26 1.93
CA VAL A 91 9.55 7.30 1.07
C VAL A 91 8.96 7.98 -0.17
N ASP A 92 8.99 7.29 -1.31
CA ASP A 92 8.43 7.81 -2.57
C ASP A 92 6.91 7.59 -2.65
N TYR A 93 6.41 6.47 -2.12
CA TYR A 93 4.98 6.15 -2.09
C TYR A 93 4.53 5.62 -0.72
N PHE A 94 3.38 6.11 -0.24
CA PHE A 94 2.71 5.65 0.97
C PHE A 94 1.29 5.17 0.66
N LEU A 95 0.95 3.92 0.99
CA LEU A 95 -0.25 3.23 0.49
C LEU A 95 -1.23 2.76 1.60
N PRO A 96 -1.63 3.57 2.60
CA PRO A 96 -2.57 3.11 3.62
C PRO A 96 -3.98 2.88 3.05
N ASN A 97 -4.82 2.15 3.78
CA ASN A 97 -6.26 2.16 3.52
C ASN A 97 -6.99 3.29 4.26
N ASP A 98 -8.24 3.59 3.86
CA ASP A 98 -9.08 4.65 4.43
C ASP A 98 -9.32 4.48 5.95
N ASP A 99 -9.53 3.25 6.44
CA ASP A 99 -9.75 3.04 7.87
C ASP A 99 -8.47 3.31 8.68
N GLU A 100 -7.31 2.87 8.19
CA GLU A 100 -6.02 3.15 8.81
C GLU A 100 -5.71 4.64 8.78
N ALA A 101 -5.89 5.26 7.63
CA ALA A 101 -5.69 6.68 7.41
C ALA A 101 -6.59 7.51 8.32
N ARG A 102 -7.86 7.13 8.49
CA ARG A 102 -8.81 7.76 9.41
C ARG A 102 -8.36 7.64 10.86
N ILE A 103 -7.90 6.47 11.29
CA ILE A 103 -7.39 6.27 12.67
C ILE A 103 -6.14 7.13 12.92
N ILE A 104 -5.24 7.19 11.95
CA ILE A 104 -3.97 7.93 12.09
C ILE A 104 -4.20 9.45 12.09
N THR A 105 -5.06 9.95 11.20
CA THR A 105 -5.22 11.39 10.95
C THR A 105 -6.40 12.02 11.69
N GLY A 106 -7.39 11.22 12.08
CA GLY A 106 -8.70 11.70 12.56
C GLY A 106 -9.61 12.25 11.46
N ILE A 107 -9.24 12.10 10.18
CA ILE A 107 -9.96 12.67 9.02
C ILE A 107 -10.78 11.59 8.33
N SER A 108 -12.05 11.86 8.02
CA SER A 108 -12.93 10.89 7.34
C SER A 108 -12.91 10.97 5.80
N ASP A 109 -12.49 12.11 5.23
CA ASP A 109 -12.44 12.29 3.79
C ASP A 109 -11.10 11.76 3.22
N PRO A 110 -11.12 10.77 2.30
CA PRO A 110 -9.90 10.12 1.79
C PRO A 110 -8.95 11.06 1.04
N LEU A 111 -9.48 12.08 0.36
CA LEU A 111 -8.63 13.08 -0.30
C LEU A 111 -7.87 13.90 0.74
N LYS A 112 -8.56 14.39 1.77
CA LYS A 112 -7.93 15.13 2.88
C LYS A 112 -7.00 14.26 3.72
N GLN A 113 -7.27 12.96 3.88
CA GLN A 113 -6.34 12.02 4.50
C GLN A 113 -5.02 11.99 3.72
N ALA A 114 -5.10 11.82 2.40
CA ALA A 114 -3.93 11.79 1.53
C ALA A 114 -3.14 13.11 1.58
N GLU A 115 -3.85 14.25 1.52
CA GLU A 115 -3.25 15.58 1.67
C GLU A 115 -2.55 15.74 3.02
N ARG A 116 -3.15 15.24 4.11
CA ARG A 116 -2.52 15.29 5.43
C ARG A 116 -1.21 14.51 5.50
N PHE A 117 -1.12 13.37 4.81
CA PHE A 117 0.13 12.60 4.73
C PHE A 117 1.19 13.30 3.86
N ARG A 118 0.78 14.02 2.82
CA ARG A 118 1.68 14.88 2.02
C ARG A 118 2.24 16.02 2.86
N GLU A 119 1.42 16.66 3.70
CA GLU A 119 1.85 17.74 4.60
C GLU A 119 2.95 17.32 5.58
N ILE A 120 2.93 16.07 6.03
CA ILE A 120 3.95 15.54 6.95
C ILE A 120 5.14 14.87 6.25
N GLY A 121 5.17 14.89 4.90
CA GLY A 121 6.38 14.62 4.12
C GLY A 121 6.31 13.46 3.13
N ALA A 122 5.23 12.68 3.05
CA ALA A 122 5.12 11.63 2.03
C ALA A 122 5.14 12.26 0.62
N GLU A 123 5.85 11.69 -0.36
CA GLU A 123 5.92 12.25 -1.71
C GLU A 123 4.67 11.94 -2.57
N ASN A 124 4.22 10.69 -2.56
CA ASN A 124 2.99 10.26 -3.20
C ASN A 124 2.19 9.44 -2.19
N VAL A 125 0.88 9.65 -2.16
CA VAL A 125 -0.01 8.93 -1.23
C VAL A 125 -1.14 8.28 -2.02
N VAL A 126 -1.40 7.01 -1.74
CA VAL A 126 -2.54 6.27 -2.29
C VAL A 126 -3.40 5.80 -1.13
N ILE A 127 -4.65 6.27 -1.07
CA ILE A 127 -5.64 5.76 -0.11
C ILE A 127 -6.48 4.71 -0.81
N THR A 128 -6.43 3.48 -0.32
CA THR A 128 -7.31 2.41 -0.79
C THR A 128 -8.63 2.38 -0.01
N MET A 129 -9.75 2.24 -0.71
CA MET A 129 -11.11 2.32 -0.14
C MET A 129 -11.95 1.07 -0.47
N GLY A 130 -11.29 -0.07 -0.69
CA GLY A 130 -11.96 -1.33 -1.05
C GLY A 130 -12.84 -1.18 -2.29
N GLY A 131 -14.15 -1.46 -2.15
CA GLY A 131 -15.13 -1.36 -3.22
C GLY A 131 -15.39 0.06 -3.76
N GLU A 132 -14.89 1.09 -3.07
CA GLU A 132 -15.03 2.50 -3.48
C GLU A 132 -13.84 3.01 -4.31
N GLY A 133 -12.84 2.17 -4.55
CA GLY A 133 -11.69 2.49 -5.40
C GLY A 133 -10.52 3.08 -4.63
N THR A 134 -9.82 4.03 -5.24
CA THR A 134 -8.61 4.63 -4.65
C THR A 134 -8.51 6.13 -4.90
N ILE A 135 -7.89 6.85 -3.97
CA ILE A 135 -7.44 8.24 -4.17
C ILE A 135 -5.92 8.25 -4.27
N PHE A 136 -5.38 8.95 -5.26
CA PHE A 136 -3.95 9.25 -5.37
C PHE A 136 -3.73 10.75 -5.20
N VAL A 137 -2.75 11.14 -4.40
CA VAL A 137 -2.27 12.52 -4.29
C VAL A 137 -0.75 12.54 -4.42
N GLY A 138 -0.26 13.22 -5.45
CA GLY A 138 1.16 13.49 -5.67
C GLY A 138 1.47 15.00 -5.60
N PRO A 139 2.64 15.44 -6.09
CA PRO A 139 3.00 16.86 -6.19
C PRO A 139 2.02 17.68 -7.02
N ASP A 140 1.75 17.23 -8.25
CA ASP A 140 1.01 18.02 -9.25
C ASP A 140 -0.30 17.36 -9.70
N VAL A 141 -0.58 16.15 -9.22
CA VAL A 141 -1.73 15.37 -9.66
C VAL A 141 -2.51 14.83 -8.47
N ARG A 142 -3.83 14.87 -8.58
CA ARG A 142 -4.78 14.22 -7.69
C ARG A 142 -5.72 13.40 -8.55
N LEU A 143 -5.89 12.13 -8.24
CA LEU A 143 -6.71 11.20 -9.03
C LEU A 143 -7.68 10.45 -8.13
N ARG A 144 -8.88 10.21 -8.65
CA ARG A 144 -9.79 9.18 -8.17
C ARG A 144 -9.85 8.07 -9.20
N CYS A 145 -9.70 6.84 -8.74
CA CYS A 145 -9.79 5.65 -9.56
C CYS A 145 -10.93 4.77 -9.04
N GLY A 146 -11.76 4.26 -9.95
CA GLY A 146 -12.85 3.34 -9.61
C GLY A 146 -12.36 1.93 -9.28
N VAL A 147 -13.27 0.97 -9.36
CA VAL A 147 -12.98 -0.47 -9.17
C VAL A 147 -13.34 -1.28 -10.42
N TYR A 148 -12.63 -2.38 -10.63
CA TYR A 148 -13.07 -3.39 -11.60
C TYR A 148 -14.19 -4.24 -11.00
N PRO A 149 -15.32 -4.45 -11.70
CA PRO A 149 -16.39 -5.29 -11.21
C PRO A 149 -15.95 -6.77 -11.22
N VAL A 150 -16.10 -7.43 -10.07
CA VAL A 150 -15.77 -8.85 -9.88
C VAL A 150 -16.75 -9.48 -8.88
N ASP A 151 -16.90 -10.80 -8.94
CA ASP A 151 -17.66 -11.55 -7.94
C ASP A 151 -16.88 -11.59 -6.61
N PHE A 152 -17.36 -10.85 -5.61
CA PHE A 152 -16.74 -10.78 -4.30
C PHE A 152 -17.00 -12.05 -3.47
N VAL A 153 -15.92 -12.64 -2.96
CA VAL A 153 -15.93 -13.83 -2.09
C VAL A 153 -15.31 -13.53 -0.73
N GLY A 154 -14.16 -12.84 -0.70
CA GLY A 154 -13.48 -12.49 0.56
C GLY A 154 -12.46 -11.38 0.37
N GLY A 155 -12.38 -10.44 1.31
CA GLY A 155 -11.51 -9.26 1.16
C GLY A 155 -10.05 -9.48 1.54
N ALA A 156 -9.71 -10.60 2.20
CA ALA A 156 -8.40 -10.80 2.81
C ALA A 156 -7.27 -10.79 1.75
N GLY A 157 -6.21 -10.03 1.99
CA GLY A 157 -5.07 -9.90 1.06
C GLY A 157 -5.28 -8.93 -0.10
N SER A 158 -6.47 -8.32 -0.25
CA SER A 158 -6.73 -7.39 -1.36
C SER A 158 -5.85 -6.14 -1.36
N GLY A 159 -5.47 -5.63 -0.18
CA GLY A 159 -4.50 -4.54 -0.04
C GLY A 159 -3.10 -4.96 -0.49
N ASP A 160 -2.60 -6.09 0.01
CA ASP A 160 -1.31 -6.65 -0.41
C ASP A 160 -1.25 -6.91 -1.93
N ALA A 161 -2.35 -7.42 -2.50
CA ALA A 161 -2.47 -7.63 -3.93
C ALA A 161 -2.51 -6.30 -4.70
N PHE A 162 -3.20 -5.29 -4.18
CA PHE A 162 -3.19 -3.94 -4.75
C PHE A 162 -1.77 -3.36 -4.76
N ASP A 163 -1.04 -3.42 -3.65
CA ASP A 163 0.33 -2.93 -3.53
C ASP A 163 1.26 -3.65 -4.52
N ALA A 164 1.14 -4.98 -4.63
CA ALA A 164 1.89 -5.76 -5.61
C ALA A 164 1.58 -5.34 -7.06
N GLY A 165 0.31 -5.06 -7.38
CA GLY A 165 -0.10 -4.52 -8.67
C GLY A 165 0.45 -3.12 -8.92
N PHE A 166 0.34 -2.23 -7.95
CA PHE A 166 0.87 -0.87 -8.04
C PHE A 166 2.39 -0.89 -8.31
N ILE A 167 3.13 -1.73 -7.59
CA ILE A 167 4.56 -1.97 -7.81
C ILE A 167 4.83 -2.56 -9.21
N ALA A 168 4.00 -3.47 -9.70
CA ALA A 168 4.12 -3.99 -11.07
C ALA A 168 3.94 -2.88 -12.12
N GLY A 169 3.02 -1.94 -11.90
CA GLY A 169 2.86 -0.73 -12.71
C GLY A 169 4.11 0.16 -12.70
N LEU A 170 4.66 0.44 -11.52
CA LEU A 170 5.92 1.19 -11.38
C LEU A 170 7.06 0.52 -12.15
N LEU A 171 7.20 -0.81 -12.04
CA LEU A 171 8.22 -1.59 -12.74
C LEU A 171 8.01 -1.63 -14.26
N ALA A 172 6.78 -1.45 -14.74
CA ALA A 172 6.44 -1.32 -16.15
C ALA A 172 6.64 0.11 -16.69
N GLY A 173 6.96 1.08 -15.83
CA GLY A 173 7.12 2.49 -16.22
C GLY A 173 5.81 3.21 -16.49
N GLU A 174 4.71 2.73 -15.88
CA GLU A 174 3.41 3.37 -15.98
C GLU A 174 3.38 4.71 -15.25
N ASP A 175 2.46 5.59 -15.66
CA ASP A 175 2.14 6.80 -14.89
C ASP A 175 1.28 6.48 -13.66
N ALA A 176 0.93 7.49 -12.87
CA ALA A 176 0.10 7.31 -11.67
C ALA A 176 -1.24 6.61 -12.00
N ALA A 177 -1.90 6.98 -13.09
CA ALA A 177 -3.17 6.36 -13.49
C ALA A 177 -2.98 4.89 -13.91
N GLY A 178 -1.91 4.56 -14.64
CA GLY A 178 -1.55 3.19 -14.99
C GLY A 178 -1.22 2.34 -13.76
N CYS A 179 -0.47 2.88 -12.79
CA CYS A 179 -0.18 2.19 -11.53
C CYS A 179 -1.46 1.90 -10.73
N LEU A 180 -2.41 2.84 -10.69
CA LEU A 180 -3.72 2.60 -10.07
C LEU A 180 -4.50 1.50 -10.80
N ARG A 181 -4.49 1.47 -12.14
CA ARG A 181 -5.14 0.39 -12.91
C ARG A 181 -4.55 -0.99 -12.60
N TRP A 182 -3.22 -1.08 -12.52
CA TRP A 182 -2.54 -2.32 -12.13
C TRP A 182 -2.89 -2.75 -10.71
N GLY A 183 -2.82 -1.84 -9.75
CA GLY A 183 -3.21 -2.11 -8.36
C GLY A 183 -4.66 -2.58 -8.26
N SER A 184 -5.59 -1.86 -8.88
CA SER A 184 -7.01 -2.21 -8.88
C SER A 184 -7.28 -3.57 -9.53
N ALA A 185 -6.57 -3.94 -10.59
CA ALA A 185 -6.72 -5.24 -11.25
C ALA A 185 -6.28 -6.38 -10.32
N MET A 186 -5.14 -6.23 -9.65
CA MET A 186 -4.63 -7.24 -8.73
C MET A 186 -5.48 -7.34 -7.47
N GLY A 187 -5.90 -6.22 -6.88
CA GLY A 187 -6.85 -6.19 -5.76
C GLY A 187 -8.19 -6.86 -6.11
N ALA A 188 -8.76 -6.56 -7.28
CA ALA A 188 -9.99 -7.18 -7.76
C ALA A 188 -9.83 -8.69 -8.04
N SER A 189 -8.64 -9.13 -8.47
CA SER A 189 -8.36 -10.55 -8.65
C SER A 189 -8.42 -11.31 -7.33
N CYS A 190 -7.79 -10.76 -6.29
CA CYS A 190 -7.65 -11.38 -4.98
C CYS A 190 -8.99 -11.64 -4.28
N VAL A 191 -9.96 -10.75 -4.46
CA VAL A 191 -11.23 -10.84 -3.70
C VAL A 191 -12.17 -11.95 -4.17
N ARG A 192 -11.79 -12.68 -5.23
CA ARG A 192 -12.58 -13.75 -5.85
C ARG A 192 -12.41 -15.12 -5.18
N ALA A 193 -11.62 -15.21 -4.11
CA ALA A 193 -11.45 -16.40 -3.30
C ALA A 193 -11.37 -16.06 -1.81
N ILE A 194 -11.42 -17.09 -0.96
CA ILE A 194 -11.34 -16.92 0.50
C ILE A 194 -9.90 -16.65 0.97
N GLY A 195 -8.91 -17.30 0.34
CA GLY A 195 -7.50 -17.12 0.69
C GLY A 195 -6.92 -15.81 0.17
N THR A 196 -5.78 -15.41 0.74
CA THR A 196 -5.13 -14.13 0.46
C THR A 196 -4.38 -14.08 -0.88
N THR A 197 -4.15 -15.23 -1.51
CA THR A 197 -3.39 -15.32 -2.77
C THR A 197 -4.00 -16.27 -3.81
N ASP A 198 -5.04 -17.03 -3.44
CA ASP A 198 -5.57 -18.16 -4.24
C ASP A 198 -6.11 -17.76 -5.62
N SER A 199 -6.54 -16.50 -5.77
CA SER A 199 -7.14 -15.98 -7.00
C SER A 199 -6.38 -14.80 -7.60
N VAL A 200 -5.20 -14.50 -7.06
CA VAL A 200 -4.34 -13.42 -7.55
C VAL A 200 -3.89 -13.75 -8.96
N PHE A 201 -4.09 -12.80 -9.88
CA PHE A 201 -3.72 -13.00 -11.28
C PHE A 201 -2.21 -13.16 -11.46
N THR A 202 -1.83 -14.00 -12.42
CA THR A 202 -0.53 -13.90 -13.07
C THR A 202 -0.44 -12.60 -13.87
N ARG A 203 0.78 -12.18 -14.22
CA ARG A 203 1.00 -10.97 -15.03
C ARG A 203 0.19 -11.00 -16.35
N ALA A 204 0.22 -12.13 -17.06
CA ALA A 204 -0.49 -12.27 -18.33
C ALA A 204 -2.01 -12.17 -18.17
N GLU A 205 -2.56 -12.73 -17.09
CA GLU A 205 -3.99 -12.60 -16.76
C GLU A 205 -4.35 -11.16 -16.41
N ALA A 206 -3.53 -10.45 -15.63
CA ALA A 206 -3.76 -9.05 -15.30
C ALA A 206 -3.73 -8.15 -16.55
N GLU A 207 -2.75 -8.32 -17.44
CA GLU A 207 -2.67 -7.58 -18.71
C GLU A 207 -3.88 -7.85 -19.60
N ALA A 208 -4.27 -9.12 -19.75
CA ALA A 208 -5.45 -9.49 -20.51
C ALA A 208 -6.74 -8.91 -19.89
N PHE A 209 -6.84 -8.94 -18.56
CA PHE A 209 -7.97 -8.40 -17.81
C PHE A 209 -8.10 -6.89 -17.99
N MET A 210 -7.03 -6.12 -17.80
CA MET A 210 -7.04 -4.66 -17.97
C MET A 210 -7.24 -4.24 -19.43
N LYS A 211 -6.83 -5.06 -20.40
CA LYS A 211 -7.12 -4.81 -21.82
C LYS A 211 -8.59 -5.01 -22.14
N ALA A 212 -9.24 -5.99 -21.50
CA ALA A 212 -10.64 -6.34 -21.74
C ALA A 212 -11.62 -5.44 -20.96
N HIS A 213 -11.18 -4.80 -19.88
CA HIS A 213 -12.03 -4.01 -18.99
C HIS A 213 -11.48 -2.60 -18.84
N SER A 214 -12.32 -1.59 -19.04
CA SER A 214 -11.95 -0.20 -18.77
C SER A 214 -12.12 0.14 -17.30
N LEU A 215 -11.17 0.89 -16.74
CA LEU A 215 -11.27 1.50 -15.41
C LEU A 215 -11.21 3.01 -15.52
N LEU A 216 -12.21 3.68 -14.94
CA LEU A 216 -12.24 5.13 -14.88
C LEU A 216 -11.20 5.63 -13.88
N VAL A 217 -10.34 6.54 -14.35
CA VAL A 217 -9.40 7.31 -13.53
C VAL A 217 -9.58 8.76 -13.93
N GLU A 218 -9.95 9.61 -12.98
CA GLU A 218 -10.28 11.02 -13.20
C GLU A 218 -9.54 11.92 -12.21
N SER A 219 -9.29 13.16 -12.61
CA SER A 219 -8.70 14.16 -11.71
C SER A 219 -9.71 14.65 -10.67
N VAL A 220 -9.25 14.93 -9.45
CA VAL A 220 -10.07 15.46 -8.35
C VAL A 220 -9.46 16.68 -7.69
#